data_AF-A0A814UAK3-F1
#
_entry.id   AF-A0A814UAK3-F1
#
_cell.length_a   1.000
_cell.length_b   1.000
_cell.length_c   1.000
_cell.angle_alpha   90.00
_cell.angle_beta   90.00
_cell.angle_gamma   90.00
#
_symmetry.space_group_name_H-M   'P 1'
#
loop_
_entity.id
_entity.type
_entity.pdbx_description
1 polymer ?
#
loop_
_entity_poly.entity_id
_entity_poly.type
_entity_poly.pdbx_seq_one_letter_code
_entity_poly.pdbx_strand_id
1 'polypeptide(L)'
;MLYVIERINHDCGSHFDFVVNSIFPELTQCLEQSSQNFFSAADPDIFHERYLSWLKFISLLESDLSKLSKQNLKNSKAYQDFSSRWDVIVYYQIRFLEISNSIENILLNQPFILNNEQNSPYKTLITSTIFKSIDRCWQPNIFLEPLSHEFWKLTLQCIVRFRIWIETFNAKTMDMKFLVNLYVDLQVFSNKIKTLFQEIILSQRLISLTSISSNIAIELTNVLDEILSGLMNKSRMDLKNIIIQQLIDRCNETLHSVQEIPRMYRKTNREAPTKPSNCILATFRHLQTFSDDYNGTLLSSDECQEFLTITMEEITKRYYDLCSEILSSVRKMEESMQRLKRVRESSRTPSNQSQNMTTSASVTLTDDNKIRKQIQNDVTAFTTELEKLNIHIESSNKLTILNEESQVQI
;
A
#
# COMPACT_ATOMS: atom_id res chain seq x y z
N MET A 1 42.96 -37.35 23.36
CA MET A 1 42.09 -38.42 22.82
C MET A 1 42.24 -38.53 21.30
N LEU A 2 42.10 -37.44 20.55
CA LEU A 2 42.31 -37.41 19.08
C LEU A 2 43.71 -37.86 18.61
N TYR A 3 44.78 -37.52 19.34
CA TYR A 3 46.14 -38.01 19.04
C TYR A 3 46.30 -39.54 19.17
N VAL A 4 45.52 -40.17 20.04
CA VAL A 4 45.49 -41.64 20.21
C VAL A 4 44.69 -42.28 19.07
N ILE A 5 43.64 -41.59 18.60
CA ILE A 5 42.78 -42.02 17.49
C ILE A 5 43.52 -41.98 16.15
N GLU A 6 44.30 -40.92 15.87
CA GLU A 6 45.16 -40.88 14.67
C GLU A 6 46.20 -42.01 14.68
N ARG A 7 46.76 -42.30 15.85
CA ARG A 7 47.75 -43.36 16.02
C ARG A 7 47.13 -44.76 15.87
N ILE A 8 45.92 -44.98 16.38
CA ILE A 8 45.16 -46.23 16.18
C ILE A 8 44.74 -46.39 14.71
N ASN A 9 44.28 -45.33 14.04
CA ASN A 9 43.96 -45.38 12.60
C ASN A 9 45.21 -45.62 11.74
N HIS A 10 46.38 -45.13 12.18
CA HIS A 10 47.66 -45.42 11.53
C HIS A 10 48.11 -46.88 11.77
N ASP A 11 47.92 -47.41 12.99
CA ASP A 11 48.37 -48.75 13.39
C ASP A 11 47.41 -49.88 12.96
N CYS A 12 46.11 -49.61 12.77
CA CYS A 12 45.12 -50.58 12.25
C CYS A 12 45.13 -50.72 10.71
N GLY A 13 45.97 -49.94 10.01
CA GLY A 13 46.00 -49.89 8.56
C GLY A 13 44.80 -49.15 7.96
N SER A 14 44.94 -48.71 6.70
CA SER A 14 43.96 -47.94 5.93
C SER A 14 42.62 -48.65 5.64
N HIS A 15 42.30 -49.73 6.36
CA HIS A 15 41.17 -50.63 6.11
C HIS A 15 40.06 -50.54 7.16
N PHE A 16 40.32 -49.97 8.34
CA PHE A 16 39.30 -49.84 9.40
C PHE A 16 39.24 -48.42 9.97
N ASP A 17 38.06 -47.81 9.89
CA ASP A 17 37.81 -46.48 10.45
C ASP A 17 37.31 -46.59 11.90
N PHE A 18 38.24 -46.50 12.86
CA PHE A 18 37.93 -46.72 14.27
C PHE A 18 36.94 -45.70 14.84
N VAL A 19 37.01 -44.44 14.38
CA VAL A 19 36.10 -43.38 14.85
C VAL A 19 34.68 -43.70 14.42
N VAL A 20 34.49 -44.02 13.14
CA VAL A 20 33.18 -44.27 12.56
C VAL A 20 32.56 -45.56 13.08
N ASN A 21 33.37 -46.61 13.24
CA ASN A 21 32.86 -47.96 13.52
C ASN A 21 32.89 -48.35 15.01
N SER A 22 33.56 -47.59 15.90
CA SER A 22 33.73 -47.99 17.31
C SER A 22 33.65 -46.86 18.33
N ILE A 23 33.70 -45.60 17.92
CA ILE A 23 33.51 -44.47 18.86
C ILE A 23 32.12 -43.87 18.64
N PHE A 24 31.78 -43.62 17.39
CA PHE A 24 30.54 -42.95 17.03
C PHE A 24 29.27 -43.74 17.44
N PRO A 25 29.16 -45.07 17.23
CA PRO A 25 27.99 -45.84 17.65
C PRO A 25 27.77 -45.82 19.18
N GLU A 26 28.84 -45.93 19.95
CA GLU A 26 28.83 -45.92 21.41
C GLU A 26 28.41 -44.54 21.94
N LEU A 27 28.92 -43.46 21.31
CA LEU A 27 28.53 -42.08 21.66
C LEU A 27 27.06 -41.82 21.38
N THR A 28 26.55 -42.19 20.19
CA THR A 28 25.15 -41.98 19.84
C THR A 28 24.23 -42.79 20.77
N GLN A 29 24.60 -44.04 21.09
CA GLN A 29 23.87 -44.85 22.06
C GLN A 29 23.83 -44.21 23.45
N CYS A 30 24.95 -43.68 23.95
CA CYS A 30 25.00 -42.98 25.24
C CYS A 30 24.11 -41.74 25.24
N LEU A 31 24.14 -40.94 24.17
CA LEU A 31 23.30 -39.76 24.03
C LEU A 31 21.81 -40.14 24.04
N GLU A 32 21.42 -41.18 23.32
CA GLU A 32 20.04 -41.69 23.31
C GLU A 32 19.56 -42.14 24.70
N GLN A 33 20.42 -42.82 25.47
CA GLN A 33 20.07 -43.30 26.80
C GLN A 33 20.04 -42.19 27.85
N SER A 34 20.80 -41.12 27.65
CA SER A 34 20.92 -40.02 28.62
C SER A 34 19.65 -39.15 28.73
N SER A 35 18.79 -39.11 27.70
CA SER A 35 17.61 -38.25 27.69
C SER A 35 16.46 -38.84 26.86
N GLN A 36 15.35 -39.19 27.52
CA GLN A 36 14.14 -39.72 26.88
C GLN A 36 13.51 -38.78 25.84
N ASN A 37 13.69 -37.46 25.99
CA ASN A 37 13.08 -36.45 25.11
C ASN A 37 14.12 -35.72 24.26
N PHE A 38 15.28 -36.33 23.98
CA PHE A 38 16.39 -35.65 23.30
C PHE A 38 15.97 -35.07 21.94
N PHE A 39 15.20 -35.83 21.16
CA PHE A 39 14.73 -35.49 19.82
C PHE A 39 13.32 -34.88 19.77
N SER A 40 12.70 -34.60 20.92
CA SER A 40 11.32 -34.13 20.95
C SER A 40 11.21 -32.74 20.34
N ALA A 41 10.34 -32.60 19.34
CA ALA A 41 10.01 -31.32 18.71
C ALA A 41 8.90 -30.54 19.44
N ALA A 42 8.38 -31.06 20.56
CA ALA A 42 7.26 -30.46 21.28
C ALA A 42 7.56 -29.03 21.79
N ASP A 43 8.82 -28.78 22.14
CA ASP A 43 9.35 -27.45 22.38
C ASP A 43 10.29 -27.10 21.21
N PRO A 44 9.87 -26.23 20.27
CA PRO A 44 10.65 -25.94 19.09
C PRO A 44 11.93 -25.15 19.41
N ASP A 45 11.95 -24.34 20.47
CA ASP A 45 13.15 -23.58 20.87
C ASP A 45 14.23 -24.54 21.37
N ILE A 46 13.86 -25.46 22.27
CA ILE A 46 14.78 -26.49 22.78
C ILE A 46 15.21 -27.45 21.66
N PHE A 47 14.30 -27.84 20.78
CA PHE A 47 14.63 -28.68 19.62
C PHE A 47 15.68 -28.02 18.73
N HIS A 48 15.51 -26.72 18.42
CA HIS A 48 16.43 -25.96 17.59
C HIS A 48 17.84 -25.89 18.20
N GLU A 49 17.94 -25.54 19.49
CA GLU A 49 19.23 -25.46 20.19
C GLU A 49 19.98 -26.80 20.20
N ARG A 50 19.26 -27.90 20.47
CA ARG A 50 19.85 -29.24 20.49
C ARG A 50 20.26 -29.70 19.10
N TYR A 51 19.43 -29.42 18.09
CA TYR A 51 19.74 -29.76 16.71
C TYR A 51 20.97 -28.99 16.21
N LEU A 52 21.10 -27.69 16.52
CA LEU A 52 22.30 -26.93 16.20
C LEU A 52 23.53 -27.42 16.95
N SER A 53 23.37 -27.82 18.22
CA SER A 53 24.47 -28.42 19.00
C SER A 53 24.94 -29.73 18.38
N TRP A 54 24.00 -30.55 17.88
CA TRP A 54 24.29 -31.76 17.12
C TRP A 54 25.06 -31.44 15.82
N LEU A 55 24.58 -30.50 15.01
CA LEU A 55 25.27 -30.11 13.78
C LEU A 55 26.68 -29.57 14.06
N LYS A 56 26.83 -28.76 15.11
CA LYS A 56 28.14 -28.26 15.55
C LYS A 56 29.06 -29.40 15.97
N PHE A 57 28.57 -30.36 16.76
CA PHE A 57 29.32 -31.54 17.14
C PHE A 57 29.79 -32.33 15.91
N ILE A 58 28.91 -32.58 14.94
CA ILE A 58 29.27 -33.24 13.69
C ILE A 58 30.31 -32.44 12.90
N SER A 59 30.18 -31.12 12.81
CA SER A 59 31.16 -30.28 12.11
C SER A 59 32.56 -30.33 12.73
N LEU A 60 32.65 -30.39 14.07
CA LEU A 60 33.91 -30.54 14.80
C LEU A 60 34.50 -31.95 14.65
N LEU A 61 33.64 -32.97 14.67
CA LEU A 61 34.08 -34.33 14.38
C LEU A 61 34.62 -34.42 12.95
N GLU A 62 33.92 -33.84 11.99
CA GLU A 62 34.36 -33.81 10.59
C GLU A 62 35.63 -32.99 10.38
N SER A 63 35.92 -31.94 11.15
CA SER A 63 37.16 -31.16 10.96
C SER A 63 38.42 -31.99 11.19
N ASP A 64 38.34 -32.94 12.12
CA ASP A 64 39.48 -33.77 12.56
C ASP A 64 39.58 -35.09 11.77
N LEU A 65 38.64 -35.37 10.86
CA LEU A 65 38.58 -36.60 10.07
C LEU A 65 39.15 -36.43 8.66
N SER A 66 39.73 -37.52 8.13
CA SER A 66 40.15 -37.62 6.73
C SER A 66 38.94 -37.54 5.77
N LYS A 67 39.15 -37.17 4.50
CA LYS A 67 38.06 -37.08 3.50
C LYS A 67 37.30 -38.42 3.34
N LEU A 68 38.02 -39.54 3.35
CA LEU A 68 37.43 -40.87 3.27
C LEU A 68 36.60 -41.18 4.53
N SER A 69 37.12 -40.82 5.70
CA SER A 69 36.43 -41.01 6.98
C SER A 69 35.16 -40.18 7.11
N LYS A 70 35.13 -38.95 6.57
CA LYS A 70 33.90 -38.13 6.50
C LYS A 70 32.80 -38.81 5.67
N GLN A 71 33.18 -39.42 4.55
CA GLN A 71 32.24 -40.16 3.70
C GLN A 71 31.76 -41.43 4.41
N ASN A 72 32.66 -42.17 5.04
CA ASN A 72 32.32 -43.36 5.81
C ASN A 72 31.38 -43.04 6.98
N LEU A 73 31.60 -41.92 7.69
CA LEU A 73 30.75 -41.47 8.78
C LEU A 73 29.31 -41.24 8.31
N LYS A 74 29.11 -40.45 7.25
CA LYS A 74 27.77 -40.13 6.71
C LYS A 74 27.04 -41.36 6.17
N ASN A 75 27.80 -42.34 5.68
CA ASN A 75 27.27 -43.60 5.18
C ASN A 75 27.10 -44.66 6.27
N SER A 76 27.59 -44.41 7.48
CA SER A 76 27.47 -45.36 8.59
C SER A 76 26.02 -45.47 9.05
N LYS A 77 25.62 -46.70 9.41
CA LYS A 77 24.28 -46.96 9.94
C LYS A 77 23.99 -46.15 11.21
N ALA A 78 24.96 -46.04 12.11
CA ALA A 78 24.80 -45.27 13.35
C ALA A 78 24.49 -43.79 13.08
N TYR A 79 25.13 -43.18 12.07
CA TYR A 79 24.85 -41.80 11.69
C TYR A 79 23.45 -41.65 11.09
N GLN A 80 23.06 -42.54 10.18
CA GLN A 80 21.74 -42.49 9.54
C GLN A 80 20.61 -42.74 10.55
N ASP A 81 20.77 -43.74 11.41
CA ASP A 81 19.80 -44.09 12.46
C ASP A 81 19.63 -42.93 13.45
N PHE A 82 20.72 -42.30 13.89
CA PHE A 82 20.63 -41.15 14.80
C PHE A 82 20.08 -39.90 14.10
N SER A 83 20.53 -39.61 12.87
CA SER A 83 20.10 -38.43 12.13
C SER A 83 18.63 -38.48 11.73
N SER A 84 18.09 -39.67 11.44
CA SER A 84 16.69 -39.85 11.04
C SER A 84 15.69 -39.62 12.18
N ARG A 85 16.15 -39.61 13.44
CA ARG A 85 15.29 -39.31 14.61
C ARG A 85 14.99 -37.84 14.79
N TRP A 86 15.76 -36.95 14.16
CA TRP A 86 15.45 -35.53 14.16
C TRP A 86 14.27 -35.26 13.23
N ASP A 87 13.08 -35.09 13.82
CA ASP A 87 11.89 -34.74 13.07
C ASP A 87 11.84 -33.23 12.78
N VAL A 88 12.70 -32.83 11.85
CA VAL A 88 12.82 -31.44 11.39
C VAL A 88 11.52 -30.98 10.70
N ILE A 89 10.71 -31.91 10.21
CA ILE A 89 9.40 -31.60 9.59
C ILE A 89 8.40 -31.18 10.67
N VAL A 90 8.27 -31.93 11.77
CA VAL A 90 7.39 -31.54 12.90
C VAL A 90 7.84 -30.22 13.50
N TYR A 91 9.15 -29.99 13.65
CA TYR A 91 9.67 -28.68 14.05
C TYR A 91 9.15 -27.55 13.15
N TYR A 92 9.27 -27.73 11.83
CA TYR A 92 8.77 -26.73 10.87
C TYR A 92 7.25 -26.54 10.99
N GLN A 93 6.46 -27.60 11.16
CA GLN A 93 5.00 -27.50 11.30
C GLN A 93 4.59 -26.62 12.48
N ILE A 94 5.29 -26.75 13.62
CA ILE A 94 5.03 -25.92 14.80
C ILE A 94 5.40 -24.46 14.51
N ARG A 95 6.58 -24.20 13.93
CA ARG A 95 7.02 -22.84 13.56
C ARG A 95 6.11 -22.20 12.51
N PHE A 96 5.68 -22.96 11.52
CA PHE A 96 4.73 -22.53 10.51
C PHE A 96 3.43 -22.07 11.16
N LEU A 97 2.90 -22.86 12.10
CA LEU A 97 1.66 -22.53 12.80
C LEU A 97 1.81 -21.28 13.66
N GLU A 98 2.90 -21.14 14.41
CA GLU A 98 3.21 -19.93 15.20
C GLU A 98 3.19 -18.66 14.33
N ILE A 99 3.93 -18.69 13.21
CA ILE A 99 4.11 -17.54 12.32
C ILE A 99 2.81 -17.22 11.58
N SER A 100 2.15 -18.25 11.03
CA SER A 100 0.90 -18.09 10.28
C SER A 100 -0.24 -17.62 11.18
N ASN A 101 -0.37 -18.15 12.40
CA ASN A 101 -1.40 -17.72 13.34
C ASN A 101 -1.23 -16.25 13.73
N SER A 102 0.01 -15.75 13.86
CA SER A 102 0.24 -14.33 14.11
C SER A 102 -0.35 -13.45 13.00
N ILE A 103 -0.26 -13.89 11.74
CA ILE A 103 -0.82 -13.18 10.58
C ILE A 103 -2.34 -13.32 10.54
N GLU A 104 -2.87 -14.54 10.66
CA GLU A 104 -4.33 -14.75 10.59
C GLU A 104 -5.06 -14.05 11.74
N ASN A 105 -4.48 -14.00 12.94
CA ASN A 105 -5.06 -13.29 14.07
C ASN A 105 -5.22 -11.78 13.80
N ILE A 106 -4.22 -11.12 13.19
CA ILE A 106 -4.34 -9.69 12.87
C ILE A 106 -5.34 -9.46 11.73
N LEU A 107 -5.34 -10.33 10.71
CA LEU A 107 -6.22 -10.22 9.55
C LEU A 107 -7.70 -10.38 9.93
N LEU A 108 -8.01 -11.28 10.86
CA LEU A 108 -9.39 -11.60 11.26
C LEU A 108 -9.93 -10.69 12.35
N ASN A 109 -9.11 -10.35 13.36
CA ASN A 109 -9.63 -9.70 14.57
C ASN A 109 -9.44 -8.18 14.56
N GLN A 110 -8.31 -7.68 14.03
CA GLN A 110 -7.93 -6.27 14.15
C GLN A 110 -7.18 -5.71 12.92
N PRO A 111 -7.71 -5.88 11.69
CA PRO A 111 -6.94 -5.57 10.49
C PRO A 111 -6.76 -4.07 10.21
N PHE A 112 -7.61 -3.21 10.78
CA PHE A 112 -7.67 -1.77 10.44
C PHE A 112 -7.08 -0.86 11.53
N ILE A 113 -6.04 -1.34 12.22
CA ILE A 113 -5.39 -0.61 13.32
C ILE A 113 -4.11 0.06 12.83
N LEU A 114 -3.93 1.33 13.20
CA LEU A 114 -2.67 2.05 13.03
C LEU A 114 -1.64 1.56 14.06
N ASN A 115 -0.39 1.47 13.65
CA ASN A 115 0.70 1.06 14.50
C ASN A 115 1.15 2.20 15.42
N ASN A 116 1.23 1.93 16.71
CA ASN A 116 1.66 2.88 17.73
C ASN A 116 3.13 2.69 18.16
N GLU A 117 3.85 1.74 17.55
CA GLU A 117 5.25 1.50 17.85
C GLU A 117 6.15 2.64 17.35
N GLN A 118 6.83 3.33 18.26
CA GLN A 118 7.63 4.54 17.95
C GLN A 118 8.75 4.32 16.92
N ASN A 119 9.34 3.12 16.89
CA ASN A 119 10.45 2.79 15.99
C ASN A 119 10.05 1.91 14.81
N SER A 120 8.74 1.69 14.61
CA SER A 120 8.29 0.91 13.46
C SER A 120 8.39 1.75 12.19
N PRO A 121 8.98 1.19 11.11
CA PRO A 121 8.94 1.83 9.79
C PRO A 121 7.52 1.81 9.19
N TYR A 122 6.64 0.94 9.71
CA TYR A 122 5.28 0.71 9.23
C TYR A 122 4.27 1.45 10.10
N LYS A 123 3.31 2.09 9.45
CA LYS A 123 2.25 2.91 10.04
C LYS A 123 0.98 2.12 10.34
N THR A 124 0.79 0.97 9.71
CA THR A 124 -0.32 0.05 9.97
C THR A 124 0.19 -1.18 10.73
N LEU A 125 -0.61 -1.66 11.69
CA LEU A 125 -0.24 -2.81 12.51
C LEU A 125 -0.15 -4.09 11.67
N ILE A 126 -0.99 -4.21 10.65
CA ILE A 126 -1.01 -5.33 9.72
C ILE A 126 0.29 -5.47 8.93
N THR A 127 0.78 -4.39 8.31
CA THR A 127 2.05 -4.46 7.56
C THR A 127 3.21 -4.74 8.49
N SER A 128 3.23 -4.13 9.69
CA SER A 128 4.26 -4.43 10.69
C SER A 128 4.26 -5.90 11.11
N THR A 129 3.09 -6.49 11.33
CA THR A 129 2.97 -7.88 11.78
C THR A 129 3.44 -8.84 10.69
N ILE A 130 3.05 -8.59 9.45
CA ILE A 130 3.44 -9.43 8.30
C ILE A 130 4.94 -9.37 8.08
N PHE A 131 5.54 -8.18 8.14
CA PHE A 131 7.00 -8.05 8.03
C PHE A 131 7.72 -8.78 9.17
N LYS A 132 7.28 -8.60 10.42
CA LYS A 132 7.86 -9.29 11.58
C LYS A 132 7.73 -10.81 11.46
N SER A 133 6.62 -11.32 10.95
CA SER A 133 6.42 -12.74 10.69
C SER A 133 7.38 -13.28 9.63
N ILE A 134 7.60 -12.53 8.53
CA ILE A 134 8.58 -12.91 7.50
C ILE A 134 10.01 -12.85 8.06
N ASP A 135 10.38 -11.77 8.76
CA ASP A 135 11.68 -11.63 9.39
C ASP A 135 11.97 -12.77 10.38
N ARG A 136 10.95 -13.15 11.17
CA ARG A 136 11.00 -14.27 12.12
C ARG A 136 11.38 -15.59 11.46
N CYS A 137 10.97 -15.87 10.21
CA CYS A 137 11.37 -17.08 9.48
C CYS A 137 12.89 -17.23 9.34
N TRP A 138 13.62 -16.11 9.31
CA TRP A 138 15.05 -16.07 8.97
C TRP A 138 15.95 -15.73 10.17
N GLN A 139 15.34 -15.62 11.36
CA GLN A 139 16.08 -15.37 12.59
C GLN A 139 16.98 -16.57 12.95
N PRO A 140 18.19 -16.34 13.50
CA PRO A 140 19.16 -17.40 13.79
C PRO A 140 18.62 -18.51 14.70
N ASN A 141 17.72 -18.16 15.63
CA ASN A 141 17.10 -19.08 16.59
C ASN A 141 15.87 -19.84 16.03
N ILE A 142 15.53 -19.64 14.76
CA ILE A 142 14.37 -20.28 14.12
C ILE A 142 14.79 -20.99 12.83
N PHE A 143 15.59 -20.33 12.01
CA PHE A 143 16.03 -20.85 10.73
C PHE A 143 16.88 -22.12 10.90
N LEU A 144 16.60 -23.13 10.06
CA LEU A 144 17.42 -24.32 9.90
C LEU A 144 17.72 -24.49 8.41
N GLU A 145 18.99 -24.64 8.03
CA GLU A 145 19.42 -24.76 6.63
C GLU A 145 18.71 -25.89 5.86
N PRO A 146 18.46 -27.09 6.43
CA PRO A 146 17.69 -28.14 5.74
C PRO A 146 16.26 -27.73 5.36
N LEU A 147 15.69 -26.75 6.06
CA LEU A 147 14.34 -26.23 5.85
C LEU A 147 14.31 -24.95 5.00
N SER A 148 15.41 -24.59 4.35
CA SER A 148 15.51 -23.36 3.55
C SER A 148 14.37 -23.18 2.57
N HIS A 149 14.01 -24.26 1.85
CA HIS A 149 12.94 -24.26 0.87
C HIS A 149 11.55 -24.04 1.49
N GLU A 150 11.29 -24.59 2.68
CA GLU A 150 10.04 -24.42 3.40
C GLU A 150 9.90 -23.00 3.97
N PHE A 151 10.95 -22.44 4.59
CA PHE A 151 10.94 -21.04 5.05
C PHE A 151 10.84 -20.03 3.89
N TRP A 152 11.45 -20.36 2.74
CA TRP A 152 11.25 -19.59 1.51
C TRP A 152 9.80 -19.62 1.04
N LYS A 153 9.21 -20.81 0.96
CA LYS A 153 7.80 -20.98 0.61
C LYS A 153 6.88 -20.21 1.57
N LEU A 154 7.11 -20.29 2.88
CA LEU A 154 6.34 -19.53 3.88
C LEU A 154 6.47 -18.02 3.67
N THR A 155 7.68 -17.52 3.39
CA THR A 155 7.92 -16.10 3.07
C THR A 155 7.02 -15.63 1.92
N LEU A 156 7.00 -16.40 0.82
CA LEU A 156 6.16 -16.07 -0.34
C LEU A 156 4.67 -16.16 0.01
N GLN A 157 4.26 -17.19 0.76
CA GLN A 157 2.87 -17.34 1.22
C GLN A 157 2.41 -16.16 2.08
N CYS A 158 3.25 -15.63 2.97
CA CYS A 158 2.92 -14.45 3.77
C CYS A 158 2.68 -13.21 2.89
N ILE A 159 3.53 -12.97 1.89
CA ILE A 159 3.38 -11.82 0.98
C ILE A 159 2.12 -11.97 0.12
N VAL A 160 1.88 -13.16 -0.43
CA VAL A 160 0.69 -13.45 -1.24
C VAL A 160 -0.58 -13.33 -0.39
N ARG A 161 -0.56 -13.83 0.85
CA ARG A 161 -1.68 -13.69 1.78
C ARG A 161 -1.99 -12.22 2.07
N PHE A 162 -0.96 -11.39 2.27
CA PHE A 162 -1.12 -9.95 2.44
C PHE A 162 -1.78 -9.31 1.22
N ARG A 163 -1.26 -9.60 0.03
CA ARG A 163 -1.80 -9.11 -1.24
C ARG A 163 -3.28 -9.48 -1.42
N ILE A 164 -3.62 -10.75 -1.23
CA ILE A 164 -5.01 -11.24 -1.35
C ILE A 164 -5.91 -10.53 -0.34
N TRP A 165 -5.46 -10.33 0.88
CA TRP A 165 -6.23 -9.59 1.87
C TRP A 165 -6.51 -8.15 1.40
N ILE A 166 -5.51 -7.44 0.86
CA ILE A 166 -5.70 -6.07 0.35
C ILE A 166 -6.71 -6.04 -0.80
N GLU A 167 -6.63 -7.01 -1.71
CA GLU A 167 -7.52 -7.11 -2.87
C GLU A 167 -8.96 -7.51 -2.51
N THR A 168 -9.21 -8.02 -1.29
CA THR A 168 -10.52 -8.57 -0.90
C THR A 168 -11.30 -7.70 0.07
N PHE A 169 -10.66 -6.88 0.90
CA PHE A 169 -11.40 -6.02 1.83
C PHE A 169 -12.10 -4.87 1.11
N ASN A 170 -13.27 -4.45 1.60
CA ASN A 170 -14.01 -3.33 1.03
C ASN A 170 -13.36 -1.99 1.41
N ALA A 171 -12.31 -1.60 0.69
CA ALA A 171 -11.56 -0.39 0.98
C ALA A 171 -12.39 0.90 0.84
N LYS A 172 -13.50 0.89 0.09
CA LYS A 172 -14.35 2.07 -0.09
C LYS A 172 -14.97 2.57 1.21
N THR A 173 -15.27 1.67 2.14
CA THR A 173 -15.89 2.02 3.43
C THR A 173 -14.87 2.32 4.53
N MET A 174 -13.57 2.25 4.22
CA MET A 174 -12.52 2.45 5.20
C MET A 174 -12.13 3.91 5.34
N ASP A 175 -11.60 4.26 6.51
CA ASP A 175 -11.08 5.59 6.77
C ASP A 175 -9.89 5.91 5.86
N MET A 176 -9.93 7.08 5.23
CA MET A 176 -8.90 7.57 4.31
C MET A 176 -7.53 7.60 4.98
N LYS A 177 -7.46 7.95 6.27
CA LYS A 177 -6.19 7.95 7.01
C LYS A 177 -5.57 6.57 7.02
N PHE A 178 -6.35 5.52 7.31
CA PHE A 178 -5.84 4.15 7.26
C PHE A 178 -5.36 3.77 5.85
N LEU A 179 -6.13 4.12 4.81
CA LEU A 179 -5.78 3.81 3.42
C LEU A 179 -4.48 4.48 2.98
N VAL A 180 -4.26 5.76 3.31
CA VAL A 180 -3.02 6.49 3.01
C VAL A 180 -1.83 5.85 3.73
N ASN A 181 -1.98 5.50 5.00
CA ASN A 181 -0.93 4.81 5.77
C ASN A 181 -0.60 3.44 5.16
N LEU A 182 -1.61 2.66 4.77
CA LEU A 182 -1.43 1.38 4.10
C LEU A 182 -0.73 1.55 2.74
N TYR A 183 -1.14 2.55 1.94
CA TYR A 183 -0.55 2.87 0.63
C TYR A 183 0.96 3.17 0.72
N VAL A 184 1.38 3.92 1.74
CA VAL A 184 2.79 4.22 2.01
C VAL A 184 3.52 2.97 2.51
N ASP A 185 2.89 2.23 3.42
CA ASP A 185 3.43 1.01 3.98
C ASP A 185 3.77 -0.04 2.91
N LEU A 186 2.99 -0.16 1.82
CA LEU A 186 3.29 -1.11 0.74
C LEU A 186 4.63 -0.82 0.04
N GLN A 187 4.94 0.45 -0.20
CA GLN A 187 6.23 0.87 -0.78
C GLN A 187 7.38 0.54 0.17
N VAL A 188 7.25 0.91 1.45
CA VAL A 188 8.26 0.64 2.48
C VAL A 188 8.46 -0.85 2.68
N PHE A 189 7.36 -1.62 2.69
CA PHE A 189 7.36 -3.07 2.83
C PHE A 189 8.11 -3.74 1.68
N SER A 190 7.79 -3.38 0.44
CA SER A 190 8.47 -3.93 -0.75
C SER A 190 9.98 -3.70 -0.68
N ASN A 191 10.41 -2.47 -0.37
CA ASN A 191 11.84 -2.13 -0.27
C ASN A 191 12.54 -2.89 0.87
N LYS A 192 11.90 -2.99 2.03
CA LYS A 192 12.47 -3.71 3.18
C LYS A 192 12.53 -5.22 2.96
N ILE A 193 11.56 -5.82 2.27
CA ILE A 193 11.62 -7.24 1.90
C ILE A 193 12.75 -7.50 0.91
N LYS A 194 12.97 -6.62 -0.08
CA LYS A 194 14.13 -6.73 -0.99
C LYS A 194 15.45 -6.64 -0.23
N THR A 195 15.54 -5.72 0.73
CA THR A 195 16.73 -5.55 1.58
C THR A 195 16.96 -6.79 2.44
N LEU A 196 15.93 -7.29 3.13
CA LEU A 196 15.97 -8.52 3.93
C LEU A 196 16.43 -9.71 3.08
N PHE A 197 15.90 -9.83 1.86
CA PHE A 197 16.24 -10.90 0.95
C PHE A 197 17.71 -10.85 0.50
N GLN A 198 18.20 -9.67 0.12
CA GLN A 198 19.59 -9.51 -0.31
C GLN A 198 20.59 -9.67 0.84
N GLU A 199 20.38 -8.94 1.93
CA GLU A 199 21.36 -8.81 3.02
C GLU A 199 21.36 -10.00 3.98
N ILE A 200 20.20 -10.61 4.23
CA ILE A 200 20.06 -11.70 5.20
C ILE A 200 19.85 -13.04 4.50
N ILE A 201 18.81 -13.16 3.67
CA ILE A 201 18.43 -14.46 3.09
C ILE A 201 19.52 -14.99 2.16
N LEU A 202 19.87 -14.25 1.11
CA LEU A 202 20.91 -14.67 0.16
C LEU A 202 22.31 -14.62 0.78
N SER A 203 22.68 -13.47 1.35
CA SER A 203 24.07 -13.22 1.77
C SER A 203 24.47 -13.88 3.08
N GLN A 204 23.52 -14.39 3.89
CA GLN A 204 23.85 -15.01 5.18
C GLN A 204 23.25 -16.41 5.36
N ARG A 205 22.01 -16.65 4.89
CA ARG A 205 21.30 -17.92 5.15
C ARG A 205 21.46 -18.92 4.02
N LEU A 206 21.51 -18.46 2.77
CA LEU A 206 21.61 -19.30 1.57
C LEU A 206 22.98 -19.21 0.88
N ILE A 207 24.03 -18.80 1.60
CA ILE A 207 25.40 -18.65 1.04
C ILE A 207 25.87 -19.95 0.39
N SER A 208 25.65 -21.08 1.06
CA SER A 208 26.05 -22.41 0.57
C SER A 208 25.44 -22.68 -0.81
N LEU A 209 24.13 -22.45 -0.98
CA LEU A 209 23.41 -22.67 -2.22
C LEU A 209 23.78 -21.67 -3.33
N THR A 210 23.92 -20.39 -2.99
CA THR A 210 24.20 -19.33 -3.96
C THR A 210 25.65 -19.34 -4.45
N SER A 211 26.60 -19.79 -3.61
CA SER A 211 27.99 -20.00 -4.02
C SER A 211 28.17 -21.15 -5.02
N ILE A 212 27.24 -22.11 -5.04
CA ILE A 212 27.28 -23.27 -5.95
C ILE A 212 26.72 -22.91 -7.34
N SER A 213 25.72 -22.03 -7.41
CA SER A 213 25.10 -21.63 -8.69
C SER A 213 24.52 -20.22 -8.63
N SER A 214 25.09 -19.32 -9.43
CA SER A 214 24.56 -17.97 -9.61
C SER A 214 23.14 -17.95 -10.19
N ASN A 215 22.74 -18.99 -10.92
CA ASN A 215 21.43 -19.07 -11.55
C ASN A 215 20.31 -19.22 -10.51
N ILE A 216 20.55 -19.93 -9.40
CA ILE A 216 19.56 -20.10 -8.33
C ILE A 216 19.26 -18.76 -7.66
N ALA A 217 20.28 -17.95 -7.37
CA ALA A 217 20.09 -16.63 -6.78
C ALA A 217 19.24 -15.73 -7.69
N ILE A 218 19.47 -15.77 -9.00
CA ILE A 218 18.72 -15.02 -10.01
C ILE A 218 17.25 -15.49 -10.04
N GLU A 219 17.00 -16.80 -10.09
CA GLU A 219 15.65 -17.36 -10.10
C GLU A 219 14.85 -16.97 -8.84
N LEU A 220 15.44 -17.08 -7.65
CA LEU A 220 14.79 -16.68 -6.40
C LEU A 220 14.48 -15.17 -6.38
N THR A 221 15.39 -14.36 -6.90
CA THR A 221 15.20 -12.90 -7.03
C THR A 221 14.02 -12.59 -7.95
N ASN A 222 13.96 -13.25 -9.12
CA ASN A 222 12.88 -13.05 -10.09
C ASN A 222 11.51 -13.42 -9.51
N VAL A 223 11.41 -14.53 -8.78
CA VAL A 223 10.15 -14.94 -8.12
C VAL A 223 9.70 -13.92 -7.09
N LEU A 224 10.64 -13.39 -6.29
CA LEU A 224 10.33 -12.35 -5.31
C LEU A 224 9.86 -11.06 -5.99
N ASP A 225 10.58 -10.63 -7.02
CA ASP A 225 10.25 -9.42 -7.78
C ASP A 225 8.88 -9.54 -8.47
N GLU A 226 8.53 -10.70 -9.01
CA GLU A 226 7.20 -10.94 -9.58
C GLU A 226 6.09 -10.75 -8.54
N ILE A 227 6.24 -11.37 -7.36
CA ILE A 227 5.24 -11.27 -6.28
C ILE A 227 5.12 -9.84 -5.76
N LEU A 228 6.25 -9.16 -5.52
CA LEU A 228 6.27 -7.78 -5.08
C LEU A 228 5.73 -6.82 -6.15
N SER A 229 6.00 -7.08 -7.43
CA SER A 229 5.41 -6.29 -8.53
C SER A 229 3.89 -6.41 -8.53
N GLY A 230 3.33 -7.57 -8.19
CA GLY A 230 1.89 -7.75 -8.02
C GLY A 230 1.31 -6.87 -6.90
N LEU A 231 2.00 -6.78 -5.75
CA LEU A 231 1.61 -5.92 -4.63
C LEU A 231 1.66 -4.43 -5.03
N MET A 232 2.69 -4.03 -5.76
CA MET A 232 2.94 -2.63 -6.14
C MET A 232 2.09 -2.16 -7.33
N ASN A 233 1.99 -2.96 -8.39
CA ASN A 233 1.30 -2.55 -9.61
C ASN A 233 -0.22 -2.74 -9.53
N LYS A 234 -0.69 -3.67 -8.70
CA LYS A 234 -2.12 -3.92 -8.50
C LYS A 234 -2.61 -3.32 -7.18
N SER A 235 -2.24 -3.92 -6.04
CA SER A 235 -2.83 -3.55 -4.74
C SER A 235 -2.59 -2.09 -4.37
N ARG A 236 -1.37 -1.56 -4.58
CA ARG A 236 -1.09 -0.13 -4.31
C ARG A 236 -1.82 0.81 -5.27
N MET A 237 -1.98 0.44 -6.54
CA MET A 237 -2.74 1.23 -7.52
C MET A 237 -4.24 1.22 -7.21
N ASP A 238 -4.79 0.08 -6.77
CA ASP A 238 -6.17 -0.02 -6.32
C ASP A 238 -6.42 0.89 -5.10
N LEU A 239 -5.52 0.88 -4.12
CA LEU A 239 -5.60 1.80 -2.96
C LEU A 239 -5.52 3.26 -3.39
N LYS A 240 -4.62 3.62 -4.31
CA LYS A 240 -4.52 4.98 -4.86
C LYS A 240 -5.83 5.43 -5.49
N ASN A 241 -6.40 4.60 -6.37
CA ASN A 241 -7.67 4.90 -7.05
C ASN A 241 -8.81 5.07 -6.04
N ILE A 242 -8.84 4.28 -4.97
CA ILE A 242 -9.87 4.37 -3.92
C ILE A 242 -9.71 5.65 -3.10
N ILE A 243 -8.48 6.04 -2.74
CA ILE A 243 -8.20 7.31 -2.03
C ILE A 243 -8.62 8.50 -2.91
N ILE A 244 -8.25 8.48 -4.20
CA ILE A 244 -8.67 9.50 -5.17
C ILE A 244 -10.20 9.56 -5.24
N GLN A 245 -10.86 8.41 -5.34
CA GLN A 245 -12.32 8.38 -5.40
C GLN A 245 -12.97 8.95 -4.13
N GLN A 246 -12.45 8.62 -2.94
CA GLN A 246 -12.95 9.21 -1.69
C GLN A 246 -12.74 10.73 -1.63
N LEU A 247 -11.64 11.25 -2.20
CA LEU A 247 -11.44 12.69 -2.31
C LEU A 247 -12.43 13.33 -3.29
N ILE A 248 -12.65 12.70 -4.45
CA ILE A 248 -13.65 13.14 -5.45
C ILE A 248 -15.05 13.16 -4.82
N ASP A 249 -15.44 12.12 -4.09
CA ASP A 249 -16.76 12.03 -3.46
C ASP A 249 -16.95 13.18 -2.44
N ARG A 250 -15.96 13.43 -1.57
CA ARG A 250 -16.00 14.56 -0.61
C ARG A 250 -16.10 15.92 -1.32
N CYS A 251 -15.33 16.12 -2.37
CA CYS A 251 -15.39 17.35 -3.17
C CYS A 251 -16.75 17.51 -3.89
N ASN A 252 -17.35 16.42 -4.36
CA ASN A 252 -18.65 16.44 -5.02
C ASN A 252 -19.79 16.77 -4.06
N GLU A 253 -19.72 16.33 -2.80
CA GLU A 253 -20.71 16.68 -1.76
C GLU A 253 -20.83 18.20 -1.58
N THR A 254 -19.71 18.92 -1.55
CA THR A 254 -19.72 20.38 -1.47
C THR A 254 -20.08 21.02 -2.81
N LEU A 255 -19.53 20.50 -3.92
CA LEU A 255 -19.74 21.03 -5.28
C LEU A 255 -21.22 21.04 -5.70
N HIS A 256 -22.01 20.07 -5.24
CA HIS A 256 -23.43 19.98 -5.58
C HIS A 256 -24.22 21.26 -5.22
N SER A 257 -23.76 22.03 -4.24
CA SER A 257 -24.41 23.30 -3.84
C SER A 257 -24.37 24.40 -4.93
N VAL A 258 -23.55 24.25 -5.98
CA VAL A 258 -23.57 25.14 -7.17
C VAL A 258 -24.96 25.17 -7.82
N GLN A 259 -25.72 24.08 -7.79
CA GLN A 259 -27.06 24.02 -8.37
C GLN A 259 -28.09 24.92 -7.66
N GLU A 260 -27.78 25.41 -6.45
CA GLU A 260 -28.66 26.32 -5.71
C GLU A 260 -28.47 27.79 -6.11
N ILE A 261 -27.41 28.13 -6.87
CA ILE A 261 -27.13 29.51 -7.31
C ILE A 261 -28.34 30.17 -8.01
N PRO A 262 -29.07 29.52 -8.94
CA PRO A 262 -30.25 30.12 -9.55
C PRO A 262 -31.35 30.46 -8.54
N ARG A 263 -31.58 29.60 -7.54
CA ARG A 263 -32.58 29.83 -6.49
C ARG A 263 -32.18 30.98 -5.56
N MET A 264 -30.88 31.18 -5.34
CA MET A 264 -30.36 32.27 -4.52
C MET A 264 -30.65 33.66 -5.08
N TYR A 265 -30.82 33.79 -6.40
CA TYR A 265 -30.99 35.10 -7.05
C TYR A 265 -32.38 35.31 -7.66
N ARG A 266 -33.00 34.27 -8.24
CA ARG A 266 -34.32 34.38 -8.89
C ARG A 266 -35.40 34.86 -7.92
N LYS A 267 -36.04 35.97 -8.25
CA LYS A 267 -37.13 36.59 -7.46
C LYS A 267 -36.72 36.89 -6.02
N THR A 268 -35.43 37.17 -5.81
CA THR A 268 -34.91 37.60 -4.52
C THR A 268 -34.46 39.05 -4.63
N ASN A 269 -34.67 39.84 -3.56
CA ASN A 269 -34.11 41.20 -3.47
C ASN A 269 -32.63 41.19 -3.06
N ARG A 270 -31.90 40.09 -3.29
CA ARG A 270 -30.46 40.02 -2.98
C ARG A 270 -29.66 40.94 -3.87
N GLU A 271 -28.63 41.55 -3.28
CA GLU A 271 -27.65 42.38 -3.96
C GLU A 271 -26.84 41.57 -4.99
N ALA A 272 -26.17 42.27 -5.91
CA ALA A 272 -25.33 41.62 -6.90
C ALA A 272 -24.09 40.96 -6.25
N PRO A 273 -23.69 39.76 -6.70
CA PRO A 273 -22.57 39.04 -6.10
C PRO A 273 -21.23 39.77 -6.28
N THR A 274 -20.47 39.83 -5.20
CA THR A 274 -19.10 40.41 -5.15
C THR A 274 -18.05 39.42 -4.66
N LYS A 275 -18.47 38.26 -4.16
CA LYS A 275 -17.60 37.21 -3.62
C LYS A 275 -17.89 35.87 -4.30
N PRO A 276 -16.91 34.97 -4.38
CA PRO A 276 -17.16 33.59 -4.81
C PRO A 276 -18.08 32.89 -3.81
N SER A 277 -18.76 31.86 -4.29
CA SER A 277 -19.63 31.03 -3.47
C SER A 277 -18.80 30.23 -2.46
N ASN A 278 -19.38 30.01 -1.27
CA ASN A 278 -18.76 29.16 -0.25
C ASN A 278 -18.51 27.73 -0.74
N CYS A 279 -19.26 27.29 -1.75
CA CYS A 279 -19.09 26.01 -2.41
C CYS A 279 -17.67 25.80 -2.90
N ILE A 280 -17.13 26.73 -3.71
CA ILE A 280 -15.79 26.62 -4.28
C ILE A 280 -14.76 26.55 -3.14
N LEU A 281 -14.84 27.46 -2.18
CA LEU A 281 -13.92 27.50 -1.04
C LEU A 281 -13.98 26.21 -0.21
N ALA A 282 -15.16 25.65 0.01
CA ALA A 282 -15.33 24.39 0.75
C ALA A 282 -14.74 23.19 -0.01
N THR A 283 -14.94 23.12 -1.33
CA THR A 283 -14.37 22.07 -2.19
C THR A 283 -12.84 22.08 -2.12
N PHE A 284 -12.21 23.24 -2.29
CA PHE A 284 -10.74 23.34 -2.20
C PHE A 284 -10.21 23.10 -0.78
N ARG A 285 -10.99 23.39 0.26
CA ARG A 285 -10.60 23.10 1.65
C ARG A 285 -10.38 21.61 1.89
N HIS A 286 -11.13 20.72 1.25
CA HIS A 286 -10.91 19.27 1.36
C HIS A 286 -9.52 18.86 0.84
N LEU A 287 -9.09 19.46 -0.26
CA LEU A 287 -7.78 19.23 -0.88
C LEU A 287 -6.65 19.85 -0.08
N GLN A 288 -6.85 21.07 0.43
CA GLN A 288 -5.89 21.71 1.33
C GLN A 288 -5.69 20.86 2.59
N THR A 289 -6.77 20.39 3.21
CA THR A 289 -6.68 19.53 4.40
C THR A 289 -5.92 18.23 4.10
N PHE A 290 -6.18 17.60 2.95
CA PHE A 290 -5.43 16.41 2.53
C PHE A 290 -3.94 16.71 2.34
N SER A 291 -3.60 17.83 1.70
CA SER A 291 -2.21 18.27 1.52
C SER A 291 -1.53 18.55 2.87
N ASP A 292 -2.19 19.29 3.75
CA ASP A 292 -1.66 19.66 5.07
C ASP A 292 -1.42 18.42 5.95
N ASP A 293 -2.29 17.41 5.86
CA ASP A 293 -2.18 16.18 6.63
C ASP A 293 -1.05 15.25 6.13
N TYR A 294 -0.81 15.19 4.81
CA TYR A 294 0.00 14.13 4.20
C TYR A 294 1.24 14.58 3.40
N ASN A 295 1.29 15.79 2.87
CA ASN A 295 2.39 16.29 2.04
C ASN A 295 3.66 16.48 2.89
N GLY A 296 4.75 15.79 2.52
CA GLY A 296 6.02 15.87 3.23
C GLY A 296 6.06 15.14 4.58
N THR A 297 4.90 14.67 5.08
CA THR A 297 4.81 13.86 6.31
C THR A 297 4.79 12.37 6.00
N LEU A 298 3.89 11.93 5.12
CA LEU A 298 3.71 10.54 4.72
C LEU A 298 3.92 10.34 3.21
N LEU A 299 3.48 11.29 2.39
CA LEU A 299 3.61 11.27 0.94
C LEU A 299 4.76 12.17 0.51
N SER A 300 5.47 11.78 -0.56
CA SER A 300 6.35 12.72 -1.25
C SER A 300 5.52 13.84 -1.88
N SER A 301 6.14 15.02 -2.10
CA SER A 301 5.43 16.15 -2.70
C SER A 301 4.90 15.81 -4.10
N ASP A 302 5.63 15.03 -4.89
CA ASP A 302 5.19 14.58 -6.21
C ASP A 302 3.97 13.65 -6.12
N GLU A 303 3.97 12.68 -5.20
CA GLU A 303 2.84 11.77 -5.01
C GLU A 303 1.60 12.52 -4.51
N CYS A 304 1.76 13.43 -3.55
CA CYS A 304 0.66 14.25 -3.07
C CYS A 304 0.10 15.11 -4.21
N GLN A 305 0.97 15.73 -5.02
CA GLN A 305 0.54 16.54 -6.16
C GLN A 305 -0.21 15.71 -7.20
N GLU A 306 0.19 14.46 -7.41
CA GLU A 306 -0.51 13.53 -8.29
C GLU A 306 -1.94 13.23 -7.80
N PHE A 307 -2.14 12.95 -6.50
CA PHE A 307 -3.47 12.78 -5.91
C PHE A 307 -4.35 14.01 -6.14
N LEU A 308 -3.81 15.21 -5.88
CA LEU A 308 -4.53 16.47 -6.03
C LEU A 308 -4.90 16.76 -7.49
N THR A 309 -3.95 16.51 -8.41
CA THR A 309 -4.12 16.78 -9.84
C THR A 309 -5.19 15.89 -10.46
N ILE A 310 -5.14 14.57 -10.20
CA ILE A 310 -6.14 13.63 -10.73
C ILE A 310 -7.53 13.95 -10.15
N THR A 311 -7.61 14.29 -8.86
CA THR A 311 -8.87 14.68 -8.22
C THR A 311 -9.44 15.94 -8.87
N MET A 312 -8.62 16.97 -9.06
CA MET A 312 -9.06 18.25 -9.63
C MET A 312 -9.41 18.18 -11.11
N GLU A 313 -8.76 17.31 -11.86
CA GLU A 313 -9.13 17.05 -13.26
C GLU A 313 -10.59 16.58 -13.35
N GLU A 314 -11.02 15.67 -12.48
CA GLU A 314 -12.39 15.17 -12.47
C GLU A 314 -13.39 16.21 -11.91
N ILE A 315 -13.03 16.88 -10.82
CA ILE A 315 -13.87 17.93 -10.22
C ILE A 315 -14.09 19.11 -11.18
N THR A 316 -13.07 19.48 -11.97
CA THR A 316 -13.18 20.54 -12.97
C THR A 316 -14.15 20.16 -14.09
N LYS A 317 -14.09 18.92 -14.58
CA LYS A 317 -15.06 18.42 -15.57
C LYS A 317 -16.48 18.46 -15.02
N ARG A 318 -16.69 18.00 -13.78
CA ARG A 318 -18.00 18.01 -13.14
C ARG A 318 -18.53 19.42 -12.91
N TYR A 319 -17.67 20.34 -12.46
CA TYR A 319 -18.02 21.74 -12.26
C TYR A 319 -18.43 22.41 -13.58
N TYR A 320 -17.72 22.12 -14.67
CA TYR A 320 -18.07 22.56 -16.02
C TYR A 320 -19.49 22.13 -16.41
N ASP A 321 -19.80 20.84 -16.27
CA ASP A 321 -21.10 20.30 -16.66
C ASP A 321 -22.25 20.96 -15.87
N LEU A 322 -22.07 21.11 -14.55
CA LEU A 322 -23.05 21.75 -13.67
C LEU A 322 -23.29 23.22 -14.05
N CYS A 323 -22.23 23.98 -14.29
CA CYS A 323 -22.35 25.40 -14.66
C CYS A 323 -22.91 25.58 -16.07
N SER A 324 -22.51 24.74 -17.03
CA SER A 324 -23.03 24.79 -18.40
C SER A 324 -24.53 24.49 -18.44
N GLU A 325 -25.01 23.52 -17.64
CA GLU A 325 -26.44 23.25 -17.49
C GLU A 325 -27.20 24.48 -16.95
N ILE A 326 -26.67 25.11 -15.90
CA ILE A 326 -27.24 26.33 -15.30
C ILE A 326 -27.29 27.46 -16.33
N LEU A 327 -26.18 27.76 -17.01
CA LEU A 327 -26.08 28.82 -18.01
C LEU A 327 -27.02 28.56 -19.20
N SER A 328 -27.15 27.31 -19.65
CA SER A 328 -28.11 26.94 -20.69
C SER A 328 -29.56 27.21 -20.26
N SER A 329 -29.89 26.94 -18.98
CA SER A 329 -31.23 27.20 -18.43
C SER A 329 -31.53 28.69 -18.36
N VAL A 330 -30.52 29.50 -18.02
CA VAL A 330 -30.60 30.96 -17.96
C VAL A 330 -30.83 31.52 -19.37
N ARG A 331 -30.03 31.10 -20.36
CA ARG A 331 -30.19 31.50 -21.77
C ARG A 331 -31.60 31.21 -22.31
N LYS A 332 -32.11 29.99 -22.10
CA LYS A 332 -33.46 29.60 -22.52
C LYS A 332 -34.56 30.45 -21.88
N MET A 333 -34.39 30.80 -20.60
CA MET A 333 -35.37 31.63 -19.89
C MET A 333 -35.35 33.09 -20.36
N GLU A 334 -34.17 33.66 -20.60
CA GLU A 334 -34.00 34.99 -21.18
C GLU A 334 -34.65 35.07 -22.57
N GLU A 335 -34.41 34.08 -23.44
CA GLU A 335 -35.02 34.02 -24.77
C GLU A 335 -36.55 33.96 -24.70
N SER A 336 -37.11 33.15 -23.79
CA SER A 336 -38.56 33.06 -23.57
C SER A 336 -39.15 34.40 -23.12
N MET A 337 -38.48 35.07 -22.17
CA MET A 337 -38.87 36.40 -21.68
C MET A 337 -38.79 37.46 -22.79
N GLN A 338 -37.75 37.44 -23.63
CA GLN A 338 -37.63 38.36 -24.76
C GLN A 338 -38.69 38.10 -25.83
N ARG A 339 -39.03 36.84 -26.12
CA ARG A 339 -40.15 36.50 -27.01
C ARG A 339 -41.48 37.01 -26.45
N LEU A 340 -41.74 36.81 -25.17
CA LEU A 340 -42.93 37.34 -24.49
C LEU A 340 -43.00 38.88 -24.53
N LYS A 341 -41.88 39.58 -24.29
CA LYS A 341 -41.81 41.05 -24.43
C LYS A 341 -42.15 41.52 -25.84
N ARG A 342 -41.55 40.88 -26.87
CA ARG A 342 -41.84 41.18 -28.28
C ARG A 342 -43.31 40.99 -28.63
N VAL A 343 -43.94 39.89 -28.20
CA VAL A 343 -45.38 39.64 -28.42
C VAL A 343 -46.24 40.72 -27.74
N ARG A 344 -45.88 41.14 -26.53
CA ARG A 344 -46.62 42.16 -25.77
C ARG A 344 -46.48 43.55 -26.39
N GLU A 345 -45.31 43.86 -26.96
CA GLU A 345 -45.08 45.10 -27.71
C GLU A 345 -45.82 45.11 -29.05
N SER A 346 -45.85 43.99 -29.78
CA SER A 346 -46.64 43.85 -31.01
C SER A 346 -48.16 43.87 -30.78
N SER A 347 -48.62 43.58 -29.56
CA SER A 347 -50.05 43.63 -29.19
C SER A 347 -50.50 45.02 -28.69
N ARG A 348 -49.59 45.99 -28.53
CA ARG A 348 -49.93 47.37 -28.18
C ARG A 348 -50.20 48.15 -29.47
N THR A 349 -51.46 48.51 -29.71
CA THR A 349 -51.86 49.43 -30.78
C THR A 349 -51.24 50.82 -30.58
N PRO A 350 -50.78 51.48 -31.65
CA PRO A 350 -50.20 52.81 -31.55
C PRO A 350 -51.33 53.83 -31.33
N SER A 351 -51.57 54.22 -30.08
CA SER A 351 -52.34 55.43 -29.78
C SER A 351 -51.59 56.28 -28.76
N ASN A 352 -51.17 57.43 -29.27
CA ASN A 352 -50.64 58.63 -28.63
C ASN A 352 -49.45 58.51 -27.67
N GLN A 353 -48.31 59.00 -28.17
CA GLN A 353 -47.17 59.48 -27.41
C GLN A 353 -47.63 60.44 -26.31
N SER A 354 -47.27 60.15 -25.07
CA SER A 354 -46.87 61.17 -24.12
C SER A 354 -45.54 60.76 -23.50
N GLN A 355 -44.53 61.55 -23.83
CA GLN A 355 -43.21 61.50 -23.23
C GLN A 355 -43.36 61.78 -21.73
N ASN A 356 -42.88 60.85 -20.91
CA ASN A 356 -42.28 61.18 -19.63
C ASN A 356 -41.12 60.20 -19.42
N MET A 357 -39.96 60.59 -19.95
CA MET A 357 -38.68 60.04 -19.52
C MET A 357 -38.41 60.55 -18.10
N THR A 358 -38.58 59.68 -17.11
CA THR A 358 -37.80 59.77 -15.87
C THR A 358 -36.57 58.90 -16.03
N THR A 359 -35.47 59.56 -16.37
CA THR A 359 -34.10 59.08 -16.33
C THR A 359 -33.69 58.78 -14.88
N SER A 360 -33.90 57.54 -14.46
CA SER A 360 -33.16 56.93 -13.35
C SER A 360 -33.13 55.42 -13.54
N ALA A 361 -32.60 54.99 -14.69
CA ALA A 361 -32.15 53.62 -14.88
C ALA A 361 -30.87 53.41 -14.07
N SER A 362 -30.97 53.32 -12.74
CA SER A 362 -30.05 52.42 -12.04
C SER A 362 -30.26 51.07 -12.70
N VAL A 363 -29.26 50.59 -13.44
CA VAL A 363 -29.26 49.28 -14.09
C VAL A 363 -29.40 48.24 -12.99
N THR A 364 -30.64 47.96 -12.55
CA THR A 364 -30.93 46.86 -11.66
C THR A 364 -30.63 45.61 -12.45
N LEU A 365 -29.44 45.06 -12.19
CA LEU A 365 -28.93 43.84 -12.77
C LEU A 365 -30.05 42.78 -12.69
N THR A 366 -30.45 42.24 -13.84
CA THR A 366 -31.46 41.18 -13.88
C THR A 366 -30.99 39.98 -13.06
N ASP A 367 -31.93 39.21 -12.51
CA ASP A 367 -31.58 38.02 -11.72
C ASP A 367 -30.70 37.05 -12.52
N ASP A 368 -30.93 36.95 -13.83
CA ASP A 368 -30.11 36.16 -14.76
C ASP A 368 -28.68 36.68 -14.88
N ASN A 369 -28.49 38.01 -14.92
CA ASN A 369 -27.16 38.63 -14.91
C ASN A 369 -26.47 38.48 -13.54
N LYS A 370 -27.21 38.43 -12.42
CA LYS A 370 -26.65 38.10 -11.10
C LYS A 370 -26.13 36.66 -11.07
N ILE A 371 -26.86 35.70 -11.65
CA ILE A 371 -26.44 34.29 -11.75
C ILE A 371 -25.15 34.18 -12.57
N ARG A 372 -25.10 34.78 -13.76
CA ARG A 372 -23.90 34.83 -14.61
C ARG A 372 -22.70 35.43 -13.88
N LYS A 373 -22.89 36.55 -13.19
CA LYS A 373 -21.85 37.20 -12.40
C LYS A 373 -21.35 36.35 -11.23
N GLN A 374 -22.23 35.57 -10.56
CA GLN A 374 -21.79 34.63 -9.53
C GLN A 374 -20.90 33.54 -10.11
N ILE A 375 -21.30 32.94 -11.23
CA ILE A 375 -20.51 31.90 -11.91
C ILE A 375 -19.15 32.46 -12.33
N GLN A 376 -19.09 33.70 -12.83
CA GLN A 376 -17.83 34.35 -13.18
C GLN A 376 -16.89 34.53 -11.98
N ASN A 377 -17.42 34.98 -10.83
CA ASN A 377 -16.65 35.08 -9.59
C ASN A 377 -16.16 33.70 -9.13
N ASP A 378 -16.99 32.67 -9.26
CA ASP A 378 -16.69 31.30 -8.85
C ASP A 378 -15.59 30.69 -9.75
N VAL A 379 -15.67 30.86 -11.08
CA VAL A 379 -14.64 30.42 -12.03
C VAL A 379 -13.31 31.11 -11.74
N THR A 380 -13.32 32.43 -11.50
CA THR A 380 -12.10 33.18 -11.17
C THR A 380 -11.46 32.66 -9.88
N ALA A 381 -12.27 32.43 -8.84
CA ALA A 381 -11.79 31.85 -7.59
C ALA A 381 -11.27 30.42 -7.79
N PHE A 382 -11.96 29.60 -8.58
CA PHE A 382 -11.53 28.23 -8.88
C PHE A 382 -10.15 28.21 -9.55
N THR A 383 -9.92 29.05 -10.56
CA THR A 383 -8.61 29.16 -11.22
C THR A 383 -7.54 29.66 -10.26
N THR A 384 -7.87 30.64 -9.42
CA THR A 384 -6.92 31.18 -8.42
C THR A 384 -6.53 30.12 -7.39
N GLU A 385 -7.46 29.27 -6.94
CA GLU A 385 -7.16 28.20 -5.99
C GLU A 385 -6.36 27.06 -6.63
N LEU A 386 -6.57 26.75 -7.91
CA LEU A 386 -5.70 25.82 -8.66
C LEU A 386 -4.25 26.32 -8.69
N GLU A 387 -4.04 27.60 -8.99
CA GLU A 387 -2.71 28.22 -9.03
C GLU A 387 -2.03 28.21 -7.65
N LYS A 388 -2.78 28.51 -6.57
CA LYS A 388 -2.26 28.47 -5.20
C LYS A 388 -1.77 27.08 -4.78
N LEU A 389 -2.50 26.03 -5.19
CA LEU A 389 -2.12 24.63 -4.95
C LEU A 389 -1.14 24.09 -5.98
N ASN A 390 -0.68 24.93 -6.93
CA ASN A 390 0.23 24.56 -8.02
C ASN A 390 -0.31 23.39 -8.88
N ILE A 391 -1.63 23.28 -9.02
CA ILE A 391 -2.29 22.19 -9.74
C ILE A 391 -2.45 22.56 -11.21
N HIS A 392 -1.86 21.76 -12.09
CA HIS A 392 -2.01 21.90 -13.54
C HIS A 392 -2.91 20.79 -14.08
N ILE A 393 -4.04 21.19 -14.67
CA ILE A 393 -5.06 20.29 -15.22
C ILE A 393 -5.20 20.45 -16.73
N GLU A 394 -5.46 19.34 -17.42
CA GLU A 394 -5.68 19.31 -18.87
C GLU A 394 -6.99 20.01 -19.23
N SER A 395 -8.00 19.87 -18.36
CA SER A 395 -9.32 20.51 -18.52
C SER A 395 -9.36 21.99 -18.13
N SER A 396 -8.22 22.66 -17.96
CA SER A 396 -8.17 24.11 -17.68
C SER A 396 -8.90 24.96 -18.73
N ASN A 397 -8.93 24.52 -19.99
CA ASN A 397 -9.69 25.16 -21.06
C ASN A 397 -11.20 25.25 -20.79
N LYS A 398 -11.77 24.30 -20.05
CA LYS A 398 -13.19 24.30 -19.67
C LYS A 398 -13.55 25.49 -18.79
N LEU A 399 -12.63 25.91 -17.92
CA LEU A 399 -12.82 27.10 -17.08
C LEU A 399 -12.81 28.37 -17.92
N THR A 400 -11.94 28.45 -18.93
CA THR A 400 -11.93 29.56 -19.89
C THR A 400 -13.25 29.66 -20.65
N ILE A 401 -13.76 28.53 -21.16
CA ILE A 401 -15.06 28.46 -21.84
C ILE A 401 -16.18 28.96 -20.92
N LEU A 402 -16.25 28.47 -19.67
CA LEU A 402 -17.28 28.95 -18.72
C LEU A 402 -17.20 30.45 -18.46
N ASN A 403 -15.98 30.99 -18.35
CA ASN A 403 -15.78 32.42 -18.15
C ASN A 403 -16.38 33.21 -19.33
N GLU A 404 -16.07 32.80 -20.56
CA GLU A 404 -16.63 33.40 -21.78
C GLU A 404 -18.16 33.27 -21.85
N GLU A 405 -18.70 32.08 -21.54
CA GLU A 405 -20.15 31.81 -21.55
C GLU A 405 -20.94 32.62 -20.52
N SER A 406 -20.27 32.97 -19.41
CA SER A 406 -20.83 33.76 -18.32
C SER A 406 -20.77 35.27 -18.56
N GLN A 407 -20.00 35.75 -19.53
CA GLN A 407 -19.97 37.17 -19.88
C GLN A 407 -21.34 37.61 -20.41
N VAL A 408 -21.82 38.73 -19.89
CA VAL A 408 -23.05 39.36 -20.38
C VAL A 408 -22.75 39.92 -21.77
N GLN A 409 -23.44 39.46 -22.81
CA GLN A 409 -23.50 40.19 -24.07
C GLN A 409 -24.23 41.51 -23.79
N ILE A 410 -23.46 42.59 -23.70
CA ILE A 410 -23.97 43.96 -23.52
C ILE A 410 -24.67 44.42 -24.80
#